data_AF-A0A1C5Z3E2-F1
#
_entry.id   AF-A0A1C5Z3E2-F1
#
_cell.length_a   1.000
_cell.length_b   1.000
_cell.length_c   1.000
_cell.angle_alpha   90.00
_cell.angle_beta   90.00
_cell.angle_gamma   90.00
#
_symmetry.space_group_name_H-M   'P 1'
#
loop_
_entity.id
_entity.type
_entity.pdbx_description
1 polymer ?
#
loop_
_entity_poly.entity_id
_entity_poly.type
_entity_poly.pdbx_seq_one_letter_code
_entity_poly.pdbx_strand_id
1 'polypeptide(L)'
;MIRQTKKIIMKRTLIKQTLLLAMKKSNWEIMEGIIGKKKAKEVRRSLGGENTYVPKEGEEDDIKARNDKIYEKFLSGKSIKELAREYSMTTKWIRNILKSYEQSRNEENDDNINRN
;
A
#
# COMPACT_ATOMS: atom_id res chain seq x y z
N MET A 1 1.04 35.74 38.76
CA MET A 1 1.95 35.60 37.59
C MET A 1 1.88 34.23 36.89
N ILE A 2 1.89 33.09 37.59
CA ILE A 2 1.97 31.74 37.00
C ILE A 2 0.85 31.41 35.97
N ARG A 3 -0.40 31.82 36.22
CA ARG A 3 -1.54 31.56 35.30
C ARG A 3 -1.38 32.23 33.93
N GLN A 4 -0.82 33.45 33.90
CA GLN A 4 -0.66 34.20 32.66
C GLN A 4 0.45 33.61 31.80
N THR A 5 1.55 33.19 32.43
CA THR A 5 2.65 32.48 31.75
C THR A 5 2.17 31.16 31.15
N LYS A 6 1.35 30.37 31.86
CA LYS A 6 0.75 29.13 31.32
C LYS A 6 -0.14 29.37 30.10
N LYS A 7 -0.97 30.42 30.12
CA LYS A 7 -1.85 30.79 28.98
C LYS A 7 -1.05 31.21 27.75
N ILE A 8 0.06 31.93 27.93
CA ILE A 8 0.96 32.34 26.85
C ILE A 8 1.68 31.13 26.25
N ILE A 9 2.20 30.23 27.08
CA ILE A 9 2.88 29.00 26.62
C ILE A 9 1.90 28.15 25.79
N MET A 10 0.68 27.93 26.29
CA MET A 10 -0.34 27.15 25.58
C MET A 10 -0.71 27.75 24.22
N LYS A 11 -0.90 29.09 24.15
CA LYS A 11 -1.13 29.79 22.88
C LYS A 11 0.03 29.60 21.90
N ARG A 12 1.28 29.69 22.36
CA ARG A 12 2.47 29.47 21.51
C ARG A 12 2.54 28.05 20.98
N THR A 13 2.20 27.05 21.80
CA THR A 13 2.16 25.64 21.39
C THR A 13 1.10 25.41 20.32
N LEU A 14 -0.11 25.95 20.50
CA LEU A 14 -1.19 25.90 19.51
C LEU A 14 -0.76 26.51 18.18
N ILE A 15 -0.16 27.71 18.19
CA ILE A 15 0.33 28.39 16.98
C ILE A 15 1.37 27.55 16.25
N LYS A 16 2.35 26.97 16.97
CA LYS A 16 3.35 26.06 16.38
C LYS A 16 2.70 24.85 15.73
N GLN A 17 1.73 24.23 16.38
CA GLN A 17 1.06 23.04 15.89
C GLN A 17 0.22 23.33 14.64
N THR A 18 -0.48 24.47 14.59
CA THR A 18 -1.18 24.94 13.39
C THR A 18 -0.23 25.26 12.23
N LEU A 19 0.94 25.85 12.52
CA LEU A 19 1.95 26.12 11.49
C LEU A 19 2.50 24.81 10.89
N LEU A 20 2.80 23.83 11.75
CA LEU A 20 3.32 22.52 11.34
C LEU A 20 2.31 21.76 10.46
N LEU A 21 1.03 21.82 10.80
CA LEU A 21 -0.06 21.24 10.00
C LEU A 21 -0.19 21.93 8.64
N ALA A 22 -0.08 23.27 8.60
CA ALA A 22 -0.13 24.04 7.36
C ALA A 22 1.07 23.79 6.44
N MET A 23 2.22 23.41 7.00
CA MET A 23 3.45 23.10 6.25
C MET A 23 3.54 21.64 5.80
N LYS A 24 2.61 20.78 6.22
CA LYS A 24 2.64 19.35 5.86
C LYS A 24 2.21 19.20 4.40
N LYS A 25 3.19 18.87 3.55
CA LYS A 25 2.93 18.50 2.15
C LYS A 25 1.94 17.33 2.10
N SER A 26 0.97 17.44 1.20
CA SER A 26 0.13 16.32 0.83
C SER A 26 0.95 15.20 0.20
N ASN A 27 0.46 13.95 0.28
CA ASN A 27 1.09 12.82 -0.41
C ASN A 27 1.23 13.09 -1.92
N TRP A 28 0.33 13.90 -2.49
CA TRP A 28 0.39 14.30 -3.88
C TRP A 28 1.56 15.23 -4.21
N GLU A 29 1.80 16.25 -3.37
CA GLU A 29 2.93 17.15 -3.55
C GLU A 29 4.27 16.42 -3.37
N ILE A 30 4.31 15.40 -2.51
CA ILE A 30 5.47 14.52 -2.38
C ILE A 30 5.69 13.75 -3.68
N MET A 31 4.63 13.09 -4.19
CA MET A 31 4.71 12.33 -5.44
C MET A 31 5.12 13.22 -6.62
N GLU A 32 4.49 14.38 -6.81
CA GLU A 32 4.86 15.34 -7.85
C GLU A 32 6.32 15.80 -7.75
N GLY A 33 6.86 15.93 -6.53
CA GLY A 33 8.26 16.29 -6.30
C GLY A 33 9.24 15.20 -6.71
N ILE A 34 8.84 13.92 -6.65
CA ILE A 34 9.70 12.77 -6.99
C ILE A 34 9.64 12.45 -8.48
N ILE A 35 8.43 12.30 -9.04
CA ILE A 35 8.24 11.81 -10.42
C ILE A 35 7.90 12.92 -11.41
N GLY A 36 7.69 14.15 -10.94
CA GLY A 36 7.26 15.28 -11.74
C GLY A 36 5.75 15.28 -12.03
N LYS A 37 5.20 16.47 -12.29
CA LYS A 37 3.76 16.69 -12.51
C LYS A 37 3.16 15.86 -13.65
N LYS A 38 3.91 15.67 -14.74
CA LYS A 38 3.43 14.91 -15.91
C LYS A 38 3.17 13.44 -15.55
N LYS A 39 4.14 12.79 -14.90
CA LYS A 39 4.01 11.38 -14.49
C LYS A 39 3.03 11.20 -13.34
N ALA A 40 2.97 12.13 -12.39
CA ALA A 40 1.93 12.11 -11.37
C ALA A 40 0.53 12.13 -12.02
N LYS A 41 0.29 13.02 -12.99
CA LYS A 41 -0.99 13.04 -13.72
C LYS A 41 -1.34 11.71 -14.40
N GLU A 42 -0.35 10.98 -14.93
CA GLU A 42 -0.53 9.64 -15.48
C GLU A 42 -0.99 8.66 -14.39
N VAL A 43 -0.31 8.61 -13.23
CA VAL A 43 -0.69 7.77 -12.08
C VAL A 43 -2.14 8.02 -11.64
N ARG A 44 -2.56 9.29 -11.52
CA ARG A 44 -3.95 9.63 -11.14
C ARG A 44 -4.98 9.11 -12.13
N ARG A 45 -4.66 9.15 -13.43
CA ARG A 45 -5.57 8.64 -14.47
C ARG A 45 -5.67 7.12 -14.42
N SER A 46 -4.56 6.43 -14.15
CA SER A 46 -4.53 4.97 -14.10
C SER A 46 -5.19 4.40 -12.84
N LEU A 47 -4.95 4.99 -11.66
CA LEU A 47 -5.49 4.48 -10.38
C LEU A 47 -6.90 5.01 -10.06
N GLY A 48 -7.32 6.10 -10.70
CA GLY A 48 -8.65 6.68 -10.49
C GLY A 48 -8.89 7.15 -9.05
N GLY A 49 -10.05 6.78 -8.50
CA GLY A 49 -10.49 7.12 -7.14
C GLY A 49 -10.29 6.00 -6.11
N GLU A 50 -9.57 4.95 -6.47
CA GLU A 50 -9.30 3.83 -5.56
C GLU A 50 -8.31 4.24 -4.45
N ASN A 51 -8.46 3.59 -3.28
CA ASN A 51 -7.54 3.79 -2.17
C ASN A 51 -6.43 2.72 -2.22
N THR A 52 -5.32 3.06 -2.89
CA THR A 52 -4.15 2.17 -3.02
C THR A 52 -3.18 2.38 -1.86
N TYR A 53 -2.87 1.31 -1.13
CA TYR A 53 -1.80 1.30 -0.13
C TYR A 53 -0.43 1.32 -0.83
N VAL A 54 0.46 2.22 -0.41
CA VAL A 54 1.89 2.19 -0.75
C VAL A 54 2.62 1.57 0.44
N PRO A 55 3.21 0.37 0.29
CA PRO A 55 3.92 -0.27 1.38
C PRO A 55 5.16 0.50 1.82
N LYS A 56 5.63 0.20 3.03
CA LYS A 56 6.85 0.81 3.55
C LYS A 56 8.07 0.15 2.91
N GLU A 57 9.16 0.90 2.87
CA GLU A 57 10.46 0.38 2.43
C GLU A 57 10.82 -0.90 3.20
N GLY A 58 11.15 -1.96 2.46
CA GLY A 58 11.45 -3.30 3.00
C GLY A 58 10.23 -4.20 3.27
N GLU A 59 8.99 -3.70 3.25
CA GLU A 59 7.78 -4.54 3.39
C GLU A 59 7.33 -5.15 2.04
N GLU A 60 7.66 -4.52 0.91
CA GLU A 60 7.22 -4.93 -0.43
C GLU A 60 7.81 -6.28 -0.85
N ASP A 61 9.13 -6.40 -0.73
CA ASP A 61 9.84 -7.63 -1.08
C ASP A 61 9.39 -8.78 -0.19
N ASP A 62 9.15 -8.54 1.10
CA ASP A 62 8.71 -9.57 2.03
C ASP A 62 7.28 -10.06 1.75
N ILE A 63 6.35 -9.15 1.45
CA ILE A 63 4.96 -9.52 1.17
C ILE A 63 4.84 -10.24 -0.16
N LYS A 64 5.47 -9.71 -1.23
CA LYS A 64 5.42 -10.33 -2.55
C LYS A 64 6.14 -11.68 -2.51
N ALA A 65 7.36 -11.75 -1.97
CA ALA A 65 8.10 -13.01 -1.88
C ALA A 65 7.39 -14.05 -1.01
N ARG A 66 6.73 -13.64 0.09
CA ARG A 66 5.88 -14.54 0.88
C ARG A 66 4.73 -15.08 0.03
N ASN A 67 4.02 -14.21 -0.69
CA ASN A 67 2.87 -14.61 -1.50
C ASN A 67 3.28 -15.52 -2.67
N ASP A 68 4.41 -15.22 -3.33
CA ASP A 68 5.01 -16.07 -4.36
C ASP A 68 5.29 -17.47 -3.81
N LYS A 69 5.96 -17.57 -2.65
CA LYS A 69 6.22 -18.85 -1.96
C LYS A 69 4.95 -19.59 -1.53
N ILE A 70 3.90 -18.88 -1.13
CA ILE A 70 2.59 -19.48 -0.82
C ILE A 70 2.00 -20.11 -2.09
N TYR A 71 2.07 -19.41 -3.21
CA TYR A 71 1.54 -19.87 -4.48
C TYR A 71 2.31 -21.07 -5.03
N GLU A 72 3.65 -21.04 -5.01
CA GLU A 72 4.50 -22.17 -5.41
C GLU A 72 4.19 -23.43 -4.60
N LYS A 73 4.05 -23.31 -3.28
CA LYS A 73 3.69 -24.44 -2.40
C LYS A 73 2.27 -24.94 -2.63
N PHE A 74 1.35 -24.06 -3.03
CA PHE A 74 0.02 -24.48 -3.44
C PHE A 74 0.07 -25.29 -4.74
N LEU A 75 0.85 -24.84 -5.73
CA LEU A 75 1.06 -25.57 -6.99
C LEU A 75 1.73 -26.94 -6.78
N SER A 76 2.57 -27.09 -5.74
CA SER A 76 3.14 -28.39 -5.35
C SER A 76 2.19 -29.29 -4.56
N GLY A 77 0.94 -28.86 -4.33
CA GLY A 77 -0.13 -29.67 -3.76
C GLY A 77 -0.46 -29.42 -2.29
N LYS A 78 0.15 -28.41 -1.63
CA LYS A 78 -0.26 -28.07 -0.25
C LYS A 78 -1.68 -27.53 -0.21
N SER A 79 -2.44 -27.97 0.78
CA SER A 79 -3.79 -27.47 1.04
C SER A 79 -3.77 -26.08 1.68
N ILE A 80 -4.87 -25.34 1.50
CA ILE A 80 -5.09 -24.01 2.12
C ILE A 80 -4.93 -24.08 3.66
N LYS A 81 -5.32 -25.20 4.30
CA LYS A 81 -5.19 -25.38 5.74
C LYS A 81 -3.74 -25.52 6.17
N GLU A 82 -2.91 -26.22 5.40
CA GLU A 82 -1.47 -26.38 5.68
C GLU A 82 -0.74 -25.05 5.50
N LEU A 83 -1.04 -24.32 4.42
CA LEU A 83 -0.47 -23.00 4.17
C LEU A 83 -0.86 -21.99 5.26
N ALA A 84 -2.12 -22.00 5.70
CA ALA A 84 -2.59 -21.15 6.79
C ALA A 84 -1.81 -21.40 8.09
N ARG A 85 -1.53 -22.67 8.42
CA ARG A 85 -0.73 -23.03 9.60
C ARG A 85 0.74 -22.60 9.44
N GLU A 86 1.34 -22.91 8.30
CA GLU A 86 2.76 -22.65 8.03
C GLU A 86 3.11 -21.16 8.08
N TYR A 87 2.24 -20.31 7.53
CA TYR A 87 2.45 -18.86 7.48
C TYR A 87 1.76 -18.09 8.61
N SER A 88 1.12 -18.79 9.57
CA SER A 88 0.34 -18.16 10.65
C SER A 88 -0.72 -17.17 10.14
N MET A 89 -1.41 -17.54 9.06
CA MET A 89 -2.42 -16.72 8.39
C MET A 89 -3.80 -17.38 8.44
N THR A 90 -4.85 -16.57 8.34
CA THR A 90 -6.20 -17.13 8.21
C THR A 90 -6.38 -17.81 6.84
N THR A 91 -7.20 -18.86 6.79
CA THR A 91 -7.53 -19.53 5.51
C THR A 91 -8.20 -18.58 4.51
N LYS A 92 -8.94 -17.57 5.00
CA LYS A 92 -9.52 -16.51 4.16
C LYS A 92 -8.42 -15.71 3.45
N TRP A 93 -7.37 -15.34 4.17
CA TRP A 93 -6.28 -14.57 3.60
C TRP A 93 -5.48 -15.38 2.57
N ILE A 94 -5.19 -16.65 2.86
CA ILE A 94 -4.56 -17.56 1.89
C ILE A 94 -5.41 -17.66 0.61
N ARG A 95 -6.73 -17.85 0.71
CA ARG A 95 -7.60 -17.88 -0.47
C ARG A 95 -7.54 -16.60 -1.29
N ASN A 96 -7.48 -15.44 -0.64
CA ASN A 96 -7.39 -14.16 -1.34
C ASN A 96 -6.07 -14.03 -2.12
N ILE A 97 -4.96 -14.49 -1.53
CA ILE A 97 -3.66 -14.53 -2.22
C ILE A 97 -3.74 -15.46 -3.43
N LEU A 98 -4.25 -16.69 -3.28
CA LEU A 98 -4.34 -17.62 -4.42
C LEU A 98 -5.22 -17.07 -5.56
N LYS A 99 -6.36 -16.44 -5.22
CA LYS A 99 -7.25 -15.80 -6.20
C LYS A 99 -6.57 -14.68 -6.98
N SER A 100 -5.74 -13.85 -6.34
CA SER A 100 -5.07 -12.76 -7.05
C SER A 100 -4.12 -13.30 -8.13
N TYR A 101 -3.44 -14.42 -7.87
CA TYR A 101 -2.57 -15.06 -8.87
C TYR A 101 -3.35 -15.75 -9.99
N GLU A 102 -4.52 -16.34 -9.70
CA GLU A 102 -5.40 -16.88 -10.75
C GLU A 102 -5.92 -15.77 -11.67
N GLN A 103 -6.29 -14.62 -11.11
CA GLN A 103 -6.77 -13.46 -11.89
C GLN A 103 -5.67 -12.88 -12.78
N SER A 104 -4.48 -12.61 -12.24
CA SER A 104 -3.35 -12.12 -13.03
C SER A 104 -2.97 -13.06 -14.16
N ARG A 105 -3.04 -14.39 -13.93
CA ARG A 105 -2.75 -15.37 -14.98
C ARG A 105 -3.80 -15.39 -16.09
N ASN A 106 -5.06 -15.11 -15.78
CA ASN A 106 -6.13 -15.05 -16.79
C ASN A 106 -6.02 -13.78 -17.65
N GLU A 107 -5.70 -12.64 -17.02
CA GLU A 107 -5.50 -11.36 -17.71
C GLU A 107 -4.31 -11.42 -18.70
N GLU A 108 -3.20 -12.06 -18.33
CA GLU A 108 -2.05 -12.27 -19.24
C GLU A 108 -2.40 -13.14 -20.46
N ASN A 109 -3.29 -14.11 -20.30
CA ASN A 109 -3.71 -14.98 -21.40
C ASN A 109 -4.66 -14.24 -22.37
N ASP A 110 -5.57 -13.41 -21.85
CA ASP A 110 -6.52 -12.63 -22.66
C ASP A 110 -5.80 -11.57 -23.50
N ASP A 111 -4.76 -10.92 -22.95
CA ASP A 111 -3.92 -9.97 -23.67
C ASP A 111 -3.08 -10.61 -24.80
N ASN A 112 -2.73 -11.89 -24.65
CA ASN A 112 -1.93 -12.63 -25.63
C ASN A 112 -2.79 -13.17 -26.77
N ILE A 113 -4.06 -13.53 -26.48
CA ILE A 113 -5.05 -13.94 -27.49
C ILE A 113 -5.44 -12.75 -28.40
N ASN A 114 -5.53 -11.53 -27.86
CA ASN A 114 -5.93 -10.34 -28.61
C ASN A 114 -4.79 -9.65 -29.41
N ARG A 115 -3.57 -10.21 -29.41
CA ARG A 115 -2.41 -9.69 -30.16
C ARG A 115 -1.98 -10.57 -31.34
N ASN A 116 -2.57 -11.75 -31.51
CA ASN A 116 -2.38 -12.65 -32.65
C ASN A 116 -3.56 -12.56 -33.63
#